data_AF-A0A1W7MDQ1-F1
#
_entry.id   AF-A0A1W7MDQ1-F1
#
_cell.length_a   1.000
_cell.length_b   1.000
_cell.length_c   1.000
_cell.angle_alpha   90.00
_cell.angle_beta   90.00
_cell.angle_gamma   90.00
#
_symmetry.space_group_name_H-M   'P 1'
#
loop_
_entity.id
_entity.type
_entity.pdbx_description
1 polymer ?
#
loop_
_entity_poly.entity_id
_entity_poly.type
_entity_poly.pdbx_seq_one_letter_code
_entity_poly.pdbx_strand_id
1 'polypeptide(L)'
;MLAFKMMFSVLKIASTLAVGYTVYRMFTARQEQTDPAAFAPGETSDTSSSRFADVRNAGPDSMRSDVDDWDKVDQAADESFPASDPPAY
;
A
#
# COMPACT_ATOMS: atom_id res chain seq x y z
N MET A 1 -16.35 37.83 32.27
CA MET A 1 -17.20 36.65 32.01
C MET A 1 -17.09 36.13 30.56
N LEU A 2 -16.94 37.00 29.55
CA LEU A 2 -16.82 36.61 28.13
C LEU A 2 -15.52 35.88 27.76
N ALA A 3 -14.37 36.36 28.26
CA ALA A 3 -13.05 35.75 27.98
C ALA A 3 -12.92 34.31 28.53
N PHE A 4 -13.51 34.05 29.71
CA PHE A 4 -13.55 32.72 30.29
C PHE A 4 -14.37 31.77 29.40
N LYS A 5 -15.55 32.22 28.94
CA LYS A 5 -16.40 31.45 28.02
C LYS A 5 -15.68 31.11 26.70
N MET A 6 -14.93 32.06 26.16
CA MET A 6 -14.09 31.85 24.97
C MET A 6 -12.98 30.82 25.24
N MET A 7 -12.28 30.93 26.37
CA MET A 7 -11.22 30.01 26.77
C MET A 7 -11.72 28.58 26.93
N PHE A 8 -12.87 28.36 27.58
CA PHE A 8 -13.51 27.04 27.66
C PHE A 8 -13.93 26.50 26.29
N SER A 9 -14.34 27.38 25.36
CA SER A 9 -14.71 26.96 24.00
C SER A 9 -13.49 26.51 23.19
N VAL A 10 -12.36 27.22 23.32
CA VAL A 10 -11.09 26.83 22.71
C VAL A 10 -10.59 25.51 23.28
N LEU A 11 -10.67 25.33 24.61
CA LEU A 11 -10.25 24.09 25.28
C LEU A 11 -11.07 22.88 24.84
N LYS A 12 -12.39 23.05 24.65
CA LYS A 12 -13.27 22.00 24.11
C LYS A 12 -12.88 21.63 22.68
N ILE A 13 -12.72 22.60 21.79
CA ILE A 13 -12.34 22.36 20.40
C ILE A 13 -10.99 21.64 20.34
N ALA A 14 -10.00 22.11 21.09
CA ALA A 14 -8.68 21.49 21.18
C ALA A 14 -8.78 20.03 21.67
N SER A 15 -9.60 19.76 22.68
CA SER A 15 -9.81 18.39 23.18
C SER A 15 -10.47 17.47 22.14
N THR A 16 -11.48 17.95 21.42
CA THR A 16 -12.17 17.18 20.36
C THR A 16 -11.22 16.87 19.21
N LEU A 17 -10.41 17.85 18.79
CA LEU A 17 -9.40 17.66 17.74
C LEU A 17 -8.33 16.65 18.17
N ALA A 18 -7.86 16.73 19.42
CA ALA A 18 -6.87 15.79 19.95
C ALA A 18 -7.41 14.36 19.96
N VAL A 19 -8.63 14.16 20.48
CA VAL A 19 -9.28 12.84 20.50
C VAL A 19 -9.49 12.33 19.07
N GLY A 20 -10.03 13.17 18.18
CA GLY A 20 -10.23 12.81 16.77
C GLY A 20 -8.93 12.40 16.07
N TYR A 21 -7.84 13.14 16.27
CA TYR A 21 -6.53 12.81 15.71
C TYR A 21 -5.97 11.49 16.26
N THR A 22 -6.09 11.25 17.57
CA THR A 22 -5.61 9.99 18.16
C THR A 22 -6.35 8.76 17.61
N VAL A 23 -7.67 8.86 17.46
CA VAL A 23 -8.49 7.81 16.86
C VAL A 23 -8.11 7.62 15.40
N TYR A 24 -8.06 8.70 14.60
CA TYR A 24 -7.63 8.65 13.21
C TYR A 24 -6.27 7.95 13.06
N ARG A 25 -5.28 8.36 13.85
CA ARG A 25 -3.91 7.80 13.82
C ARG A 25 -3.89 6.32 14.21
N MET A 26 -4.76 5.87 15.12
CA MET A 26 -4.85 4.46 15.49
C MET A 26 -5.45 3.60 14.36
N PHE A 27 -6.40 4.15 13.60
CA PHE A 27 -6.98 3.46 12.44
C PHE A 27 -6.05 3.49 11.21
N THR A 28 -5.37 4.60 10.94
CA THR A 28 -4.49 4.73 9.77
C THR A 28 -3.12 4.05 9.95
N ALA A 29 -2.61 3.92 11.18
CA ALA A 29 -1.36 3.16 11.43
C ALA A 29 -1.44 1.68 11.01
N ARG A 30 -2.65 1.13 10.81
CA ARG A 30 -2.85 -0.23 10.27
C ARG A 30 -2.94 -0.27 8.73
N GLN A 31 -3.14 0.87 8.08
CA GLN A 31 -3.30 0.97 6.62
C GLN A 31 -1.97 1.15 5.89
N GLU A 32 -0.85 1.43 6.57
CA GLU A 32 0.45 1.63 5.89
C GLU A 32 1.06 0.34 5.28
N GLN A 33 0.46 -0.84 5.53
CA GLN A 33 0.88 -2.12 4.93
C GLN A 33 -0.10 -2.60 3.85
N THR A 34 -0.44 -1.74 2.89
CA THR A 34 -1.14 -2.22 1.69
C THR A 34 -0.10 -2.62 0.64
N ASP A 35 0.12 -3.92 0.50
CA ASP A 35 0.84 -4.48 -0.64
C ASP A 35 0.18 -3.96 -1.94
N PRO A 36 0.96 -3.64 -2.99
CA PRO A 36 0.41 -3.14 -4.24
C PRO A 36 -0.55 -4.17 -4.87
N ALA A 37 -1.52 -3.68 -5.63
CA ALA A 37 -2.65 -4.50 -6.11
C ALA A 37 -2.25 -5.73 -6.95
N ALA A 38 -1.05 -5.73 -7.54
CA ALA A 38 -0.57 -6.79 -8.42
C ALA A 38 0.20 -7.92 -7.71
N PHE A 39 0.70 -7.69 -6.49
CA PHE A 39 1.64 -8.60 -5.82
C PHE A 39 0.93 -9.51 -4.84
N ALA A 40 1.38 -10.77 -4.77
CA ALA A 40 1.01 -11.64 -3.67
C ALA A 40 1.51 -11.09 -2.32
N PRO A 41 0.82 -11.43 -1.20
CA PRO A 41 1.23 -10.96 0.13
C PRO A 41 2.68 -11.33 0.44
N GLY A 42 3.49 -10.33 0.81
CA GLY A 42 4.89 -10.54 1.18
C GLY A 42 5.90 -10.63 0.03
N GLU A 43 5.48 -10.43 -1.23
CA GLU A 43 6.43 -10.36 -2.36
C GLU A 43 7.09 -8.98 -2.52
N THR A 44 6.53 -7.93 -1.94
CA THR A 44 7.14 -6.60 -2.00
C THR A 44 8.10 -6.35 -0.86
N SER A 45 9.23 -5.70 -1.15
CA SER A 45 10.16 -5.27 -0.12
C SER A 45 9.70 -3.95 0.52
N ASP A 46 9.60 -3.92 1.85
CA ASP A 46 9.31 -2.69 2.62
C ASP A 46 10.38 -1.60 2.45
N THR A 47 11.52 -1.95 1.84
CA THR A 47 12.74 -1.14 1.76
C THR A 47 12.87 -0.38 0.43
N SER A 48 12.03 -0.65 -0.56
CA SER A 48 12.12 0.01 -1.88
C SER A 48 11.58 1.45 -1.77
N SER A 49 12.50 2.42 -1.73
CA SER A 49 12.18 3.86 -1.75
C SER A 49 11.46 4.30 -3.04
N SER A 50 11.35 3.40 -4.03
CA SER A 50 10.61 3.58 -5.27
C SER A 50 9.94 2.26 -5.69
N ARG A 51 8.70 2.04 -5.20
CA ARG A 51 7.80 0.94 -5.61
C ARG A 51 7.55 0.85 -7.12
N PHE A 52 7.92 1.88 -7.89
CA PHE A 52 7.81 1.89 -9.36
C PHE A 52 8.76 0.91 -10.07
N ALA A 53 9.80 0.40 -9.38
CA ALA A 53 10.79 -0.51 -9.96
C ALA A 53 10.58 -1.97 -9.55
N ASP A 54 9.61 -2.26 -8.68
CA ASP A 54 9.37 -3.62 -8.20
C ASP A 54 8.71 -4.43 -9.33
N VAL A 55 9.34 -5.54 -9.70
CA VAL A 55 8.80 -6.53 -10.64
C VAL A 55 8.41 -7.74 -9.80
N ARG A 56 7.14 -8.17 -9.89
CA ARG A 56 6.66 -9.38 -9.19
C ARG A 56 7.25 -10.64 -9.82
N ASN A 57 7.28 -11.74 -9.06
CA ASN A 57 7.63 -13.03 -9.64
C ASN A 57 6.54 -13.49 -10.62
N ALA A 58 6.91 -14.39 -11.54
CA ALA A 58 5.98 -14.96 -12.50
C ALA A 58 5.12 -16.07 -11.87
N GLY A 59 3.90 -16.21 -12.38
CA GLY A 59 2.95 -17.26 -12.00
C GLY A 59 1.78 -16.77 -11.14
N PRO A 60 0.74 -17.61 -11.00
CA PRO A 60 -0.49 -17.27 -10.31
C PRO A 60 -0.30 -17.12 -8.80
N ASP A 61 0.63 -17.87 -8.20
CA ASP A 61 0.96 -17.79 -6.77
C ASP A 61 1.58 -16.43 -6.37
N SER A 62 2.11 -15.71 -7.36
CA SER A 62 2.71 -14.38 -7.22
C SER A 62 1.73 -13.25 -7.50
N MET A 63 0.45 -13.58 -7.77
CA MET A 63 -0.63 -12.63 -7.93
C MET A 63 -1.44 -12.46 -6.65
N ARG A 64 -2.06 -11.29 -6.49
CA ARG A 64 -2.95 -11.02 -5.35
C ARG A 64 -4.27 -11.80 -5.41
N SER A 65 -4.76 -12.03 -6.63
CA SER A 65 -6.05 -12.64 -6.89
C SER A 65 -5.84 -14.03 -7.46
N ASP A 66 -6.74 -14.95 -7.11
CA ASP A 66 -6.76 -16.27 -7.72
C ASP A 66 -7.14 -16.17 -9.21
N VAL A 67 -6.51 -17.00 -10.04
CA VAL A 67 -6.74 -17.07 -11.50
C VAL A 67 -7.08 -18.50 -11.88
N ASP A 68 -8.32 -18.72 -12.35
CA ASP A 68 -8.85 -20.08 -12.54
C ASP A 68 -8.33 -20.79 -13.80
N ASP A 69 -8.05 -20.04 -14.88
CA ASP A 69 -7.74 -20.61 -16.21
C ASP A 69 -6.25 -20.45 -16.61
N TRP A 70 -5.34 -20.38 -15.63
CA TRP A 70 -3.91 -20.21 -15.90
C TRP A 70 -3.31 -21.40 -16.65
N ASP A 71 -2.78 -21.16 -17.85
CA ASP A 71 -2.18 -22.19 -18.67
C ASP A 71 -0.67 -21.99 -18.93
N LYS A 72 -0.08 -22.89 -19.72
CA LYS A 72 1.34 -22.85 -20.06
C LYS A 72 1.73 -21.65 -20.93
N VAL A 73 0.80 -21.13 -21.72
CA VAL A 73 1.01 -19.95 -22.56
C VAL A 73 1.01 -18.71 -21.68
N ASP A 74 0.11 -18.63 -20.71
CA ASP A 74 0.11 -17.58 -19.70
C ASP A 74 1.40 -17.58 -18.88
N GLN A 75 1.84 -18.75 -18.42
CA GLN A 75 3.11 -18.90 -17.69
C GLN A 75 4.31 -18.42 -18.53
N ALA A 76 4.43 -18.88 -19.77
CA ALA A 76 5.53 -18.52 -20.64
C ALA A 76 5.53 -17.02 -21.00
N ALA A 77 4.34 -16.42 -21.11
CA ALA A 77 4.20 -14.98 -21.31
C ALA A 77 4.63 -14.19 -20.07
N ASP A 78 4.27 -14.65 -18.87
CA ASP A 78 4.60 -13.97 -17.61
C ASP A 78 6.11 -14.04 -17.28
N GLU A 79 6.72 -15.21 -17.47
CA GLU A 79 8.18 -15.43 -17.27
C GLU A 79 9.05 -14.63 -18.24
N SER A 80 8.49 -14.14 -19.33
CA SER A 80 9.23 -13.32 -20.28
C SER A 80 9.53 -11.92 -19.73
N PHE A 81 8.94 -11.51 -18.59
CA PHE A 81 9.14 -10.18 -17.99
C PHE A 81 10.25 -10.15 -16.90
N PRO A 82 11.05 -9.07 -16.83
CA PRO A 82 11.05 -7.89 -17.68
C PRO A 82 11.63 -8.24 -19.06
N ALA A 83 10.81 -8.12 -20.10
CA ALA A 83 11.14 -8.59 -21.44
C ALA A 83 12.13 -7.63 -22.11
N SER A 84 13.38 -7.65 -21.66
CA SER A 84 14.53 -7.04 -22.31
C SER A 84 15.78 -7.44 -21.53
N ASP A 85 16.43 -8.52 -21.96
CA ASP A 85 17.84 -8.31 -22.31
C ASP A 85 17.80 -7.24 -23.43
N PRO A 86 18.16 -5.97 -23.16
CA PRO A 86 18.23 -5.00 -24.24
C PRO A 86 19.22 -5.54 -25.27
N PRO A 87 18.95 -5.39 -26.57
CA PRO A 87 19.88 -5.84 -27.59
C PRO A 87 21.28 -5.25 -27.33
N ALA A 88 22.29 -6.11 -27.25
CA ALA A 88 23.68 -5.75 -26.99
C ALA A 88 24.37 -5.13 -28.24
N TYR A 89 23.70 -4.18 -28.89
CA TYR A 89 24.31 -3.39 -29.96
C TYR A 89 25.07 -2.18 -29.40
#